data_AF-A0A1G9UQL3-F1
#
_entry.id   AF-A0A1G9UQL3-F1
#
_cell.length_a   1.000
_cell.length_b   1.000
_cell.length_c   1.000
_cell.angle_alpha   90.00
_cell.angle_beta   90.00
_cell.angle_gamma   90.00
#
_symmetry.space_group_name_H-M   'P 1'
#
loop_
_entity.id
_entity.type
_entity.pdbx_description
1 polymer ?
#
loop_
_entity_poly.entity_id
_entity_poly.type
_entity_poly.pdbx_seq_one_letter_code
_entity_poly.pdbx_strand_id
1 'polypeptide(L)' 'MIKHLTVERDDFSLYRDWMKSQGFISATYFSVNGFDLKKMKKLAEAGKLNAICCSVGKSVKWYYAENQTELAYLRGEV' A
#
# COMPACT_ATOMS: atom_id res chain seq x y z
N MET A 1 2.96 -4.83 -9.17
CA MET A 1 3.61 -6.00 -8.52
C MET A 1 3.30 -5.98 -7.03
N ILE A 2 2.89 -7.11 -6.45
CA ILE A 2 2.60 -7.22 -5.00
C ILE A 2 3.78 -7.90 -4.31
N LYS A 3 4.37 -7.25 -3.31
CA LYS A 3 5.36 -7.85 -2.41
C LYS A 3 4.70 -8.27 -1.10
N HIS A 4 5.04 -9.46 -0.61
CA HIS A 4 4.57 -9.96 0.68
C HIS A 4 5.69 -9.79 1.70
N LEU A 5 5.36 -9.22 2.85
CA LEU A 5 6.29 -8.99 3.94
C LEU A 5 5.65 -9.50 5.23
N THR A 6 6.35 -10.34 5.98
CA THR A 6 5.93 -10.76 7.32
C THR A 6 6.83 -10.06 8.33
N VAL A 7 6.24 -9.38 9.29
CA VAL A 7 6.93 -8.55 10.28
C VAL A 7 6.44 -8.92 11.67
N GLU A 8 7.36 -9.00 12.63
CA GLU A 8 7.00 -9.11 14.04
C GLU A 8 6.45 -7.78 14.56
N ARG A 9 5.65 -7.82 15.63
CA ARG A 9 5.00 -6.59 16.12
C ARG A 9 6.01 -5.54 16.57
N ASP A 10 7.12 -5.98 17.15
CA ASP A 10 8.13 -5.10 17.73
C ASP A 10 8.93 -4.35 16.65
N ASP A 11 9.11 -4.95 15.48
CA ASP A 11 9.84 -4.35 14.35
C ASP A 11 8.95 -3.54 13.41
N PHE A 12 7.62 -3.53 13.61
CA PHE A 12 6.69 -2.95 12.66
C PHE A 12 6.93 -1.45 12.41
N SER A 13 7.38 -0.70 13.42
CA SER A 13 7.72 0.72 13.29
C SER A 13 8.87 0.94 12.28
N LEU A 14 9.94 0.16 12.40
CA LEU A 14 11.10 0.20 11.50
C LEU A 14 10.68 -0.13 10.06
N TYR A 15 9.91 -1.20 9.86
CA TYR A 15 9.44 -1.58 8.54
C TYR A 15 8.46 -0.58 7.93
N ARG A 16 7.59 0.03 8.74
CA ARG A 16 6.71 1.11 8.29
C ARG A 16 7.51 2.30 7.79
N ASP A 17 8.52 2.71 8.54
CA ASP A 17 9.34 3.87 8.20
C ASP A 17 10.19 3.60 6.96
N TRP A 18 10.72 2.38 6.82
CA TRP A 18 11.37 1.91 5.60
C TRP A 18 10.41 1.89 4.40
N MET A 19 9.20 1.34 4.53
CA MET A 19 8.22 1.34 3.43
C MET A 19 7.89 2.77 2.99
N LYS A 20 7.69 3.68 3.95
CA LYS A 20 7.45 5.09 3.66
C LYS A 20 8.64 5.73 2.93
N SER A 21 9.87 5.44 3.34
CA SER A 21 11.07 5.96 2.66
C SER A 21 11.24 5.42 1.24
N GLN A 22 10.65 4.26 0.94
CA GLN A 22 10.59 3.68 -0.41
C GLN A 22 9.38 4.20 -1.23
N GLY A 23 8.63 5.17 -0.73
CA GLY A 23 7.46 5.74 -1.41
C GLY A 23 6.19 4.87 -1.32
N PHE A 24 6.13 3.93 -0.36
CA PHE A 24 4.93 3.15 -0.10
C PHE A 24 4.15 3.72 1.07
N ILE A 25 2.90 4.10 0.81
CA ILE A 25 2.02 4.77 1.77
C ILE A 25 0.88 3.84 2.15
N SER A 26 0.46 3.91 3.42
CA SER A 26 -0.55 2.99 3.96
C SER A 26 -1.90 3.15 3.27
N ALA A 27 -2.62 2.04 3.09
CA ALA A 27 -3.98 2.04 2.57
C ALA A 27 -4.92 2.94 3.38
N THR A 28 -4.73 3.00 4.71
CA THR A 28 -5.52 3.88 5.58
C THR A 28 -5.36 5.35 5.19
N TYR A 29 -4.14 5.79 4.87
CA TYR A 29 -3.92 7.16 4.41
C TYR A 29 -4.69 7.45 3.12
N PHE A 30 -4.59 6.58 2.11
CA PHE A 30 -5.31 6.77 0.84
C PHE A 30 -6.82 6.78 1.03
N SER A 31 -7.36 5.88 1.84
CA SER A 31 -8.79 5.85 2.14
C SER A 31 -9.29 7.14 2.78
N VAL A 32 -8.50 7.73 3.69
CA VAL A 32 -8.84 9.01 4.34
C VAL A 32 -8.76 10.18 3.35
N ASN A 33 -7.90 10.10 2.35
CA ASN A 33 -7.75 11.10 1.29
C ASN A 33 -8.69 10.88 0.08
N GLY A 34 -9.70 10.01 0.21
CA GLY A 34 -10.75 9.86 -0.81
C GLY A 34 -10.46 8.87 -1.93
N PHE A 35 -9.42 8.04 -1.81
CA PHE A 35 -9.10 7.00 -2.79
C PHE A 35 -9.92 5.72 -2.53
N ASP A 36 -10.33 5.04 -3.60
CA ASP A 36 -11.04 3.76 -3.59
C ASP A 36 -10.06 2.58 -3.45
N LEU A 37 -9.94 2.08 -2.22
CA LEU A 37 -9.08 0.93 -1.92
C LEU A 37 -9.43 -0.33 -2.69
N LYS A 38 -10.71 -0.54 -3.07
CA LYS A 38 -11.09 -1.73 -3.84
C LYS A 38 -10.52 -1.64 -5.25
N LYS A 39 -10.56 -0.46 -5.88
CA LYS A 39 -9.94 -0.22 -7.18
C LYS A 39 -8.43 -0.31 -7.10
N MET A 40 -7.80 0.29 -6.09
CA MET A 40 -6.36 0.19 -5.88
C MET A 40 -5.90 -1.27 -5.74
N LYS A 41 -6.61 -2.08 -4.96
CA LYS A 41 -6.32 -3.51 -4.83
C LYS A 41 -6.42 -4.24 -6.17
N LYS A 42 -7.48 -4.00 -6.95
CA LYS A 42 -7.64 -4.58 -8.30
C LYS A 42 -6.50 -4.17 -9.24
N LEU A 43 -6.08 -2.90 -9.22
CA LEU A 43 -4.94 -2.44 -10.00
C LEU A 43 -3.64 -3.12 -9.56
N ALA A 44 -3.46 -3.35 -8.26
CA ALA A 44 -2.28 -4.04 -7.75
C ALA A 44 -2.25 -5.52 -8.18
N GLU A 45 -3.39 -6.21 -8.10
CA GLU A 45 -3.57 -7.59 -8.57
C GLU A 45 -3.36 -7.70 -10.09
N ALA A 46 -3.79 -6.69 -10.85
CA ALA A 46 -3.55 -6.59 -12.30
C ALA A 46 -2.11 -6.16 -12.66
N GLY A 47 -1.23 -5.97 -11.67
CA GLY A 47 0.16 -5.56 -11.88
C GLY A 47 0.37 -4.09 -12.26
N LYS A 48 -0.71 -3.30 -12.35
CA LYS A 48 -0.71 -1.88 -12.72
C LYS A 48 -0.35 -0.93 -11.57
N LEU A 49 -0.48 -1.41 -10.34
CA LEU A 49 -0.08 -0.70 -9.13
C LEU A 49 0.87 -1.57 -8.31
N ASN A 50 1.91 -0.96 -7.75
CA ASN A 50 2.82 -1.60 -6.83
C ASN A 50 2.27 -1.52 -5.42
N ALA A 51 2.29 -2.66 -4.72
CA ALA A 51 1.78 -2.75 -3.36
C ALA A 51 2.66 -3.66 -2.49
N ILE A 52 2.64 -3.40 -1.19
CA ILE A 52 3.20 -4.26 -0.15
C ILE A 52 2.06 -4.74 0.73
N CYS A 53 1.91 -6.06 0.81
CA CYS A 53 1.04 -6.75 1.74
C CYS A 53 1.89 -7.14 2.96
N CYS A 54 1.75 -6.37 4.04
CA CYS A 54 2.52 -6.52 5.27
C CYS A 54 1.68 -7.24 6.33
N SER A 55 2.06 -8.47 6.65
CA SER A 55 1.49 -9.29 7.72
C SER A 55 2.21 -9.00 9.03
N VAL A 56 1.48 -8.50 10.03
CA VAL A 56 1.99 -8.14 11.37
C VAL A 56 1.23 -8.97 12.41
N GLY A 57 1.86 -10.05 12.87
CA GLY A 57 1.16 -11.08 13.66
C GLY A 57 -0.06 -11.62 12.91
N LYS A 58 -1.28 -11.39 13.44
CA LYS A 58 -2.56 -11.81 12.83
C LYS A 58 -3.19 -10.75 11.92
N SER A 59 -2.59 -9.56 11.80
CA SER A 59 -3.17 -8.44 11.05
C SER A 59 -2.46 -8.25 9.72
N VAL A 60 -3.20 -7.93 8.66
CA VAL A 60 -2.64 -7.59 7.35
C VAL A 60 -2.84 -6.11 7.09
N LYS A 61 -1.77 -5.43 6.69
CA LYS A 61 -1.76 -4.02 6.32
C LYS A 61 -1.27 -3.87 4.88
N TRP A 62 -1.99 -3.08 4.11
CA TRP A 62 -1.63 -2.79 2.72
C TRP A 62 -0.93 -1.43 2.62
N TYR A 63 0.08 -1.37 1.78
CA TYR A 63 0.76 -0.15 1.38
C TYR A 63 0.85 -0.11 -0.14
N TYR A 64 0.71 1.08 -0.72
CA TYR A 64 0.71 1.28 -2.17
C TYR A 64 1.74 2.33 -2.56
N ALA A 65 2.34 2.16 -3.74
CA ALA A 65 3.30 3.12 -4.28
C ALA A 65 2.60 4.46 -4.54
N GLU A 66 3.07 5.52 -3.89
CA GLU A 66 2.45 6.85 -3.89
C GLU A 66 2.33 7.43 -5.28
N ASN A 67 3.45 7.52 -6.00
CA ASN A 67 3.50 8.07 -7.36
C ASN A 67 2.52 7.40 -8.33
N GLN A 68 2.40 6.07 -8.30
CA GLN A 68 1.49 5.33 -9.16
C GLN A 68 0.04 5.51 -8.73
N THR A 69 -0.21 5.61 -7.42
CA THR A 69 -1.54 5.83 -6.85
C THR A 69 -2.06 7.22 -7.23
N GLU A 70 -1.23 8.26 -7.09
CA GLU A 70 -1.58 9.63 -7.48
C GLU A 70 -1.85 9.75 -8.98
N LEU A 71 -1.00 9.13 -9.82
CA LEU A 71 -1.24 9.11 -11.27
C LEU A 71 -2.54 8.40 -11.63
N ALA A 72 -2.88 7.29 -10.96
CA ALA A 72 -4.15 6.60 -11.15
C ALA A 72 -5.35 7.46 -10.71
N TYR A 73 -5.20 8.24 -9.64
CA TYR A 73 -6.23 9.15 -9.15
C TYR A 73 -6.48 10.30 -10.13
N LEU A 74 -5.43 10.90 -10.67
CA LEU A 74 -5.54 11.92 -11.72
C LEU A 74 -6.23 11.39 -12.99
N ARG A 75 -6.19 10.07 -13.23
CA ARG A 75 -6.89 9.39 -14.33
C ARG A 75 -8.32 8.94 -13.97
N GLY A 76 -8.76 9.12 -12.73
CA GLY A 76 -10.05 8.64 -12.22
C GLY A 76 -10.13 7.12 -12.05
N GLU A 77 -8.98 6.44 -11.98
CA GLU A 77 -8.89 4.99 -11.88
C GLU A 77 -8.99 4.47 -10.44
N VAL A 78 -8.74 5.34 -9.45
CA VAL A 78 -8.79 5.05 -8.00
C VAL A 78 -9.40 6.20 -7.23
#